data_AF-A0A662IGQ9-F1
#
_entry.id   AF-A0A662IGQ9-F1
#
_cell.length_a   1.000
_cell.length_b   1.000
_cell.length_c   1.000
_cell.angle_alpha   90.00
_cell.angle_beta   90.00
_cell.angle_gamma   90.00
#
_symmetry.space_group_name_H-M   'P 1'
#
loop_
_entity.id
_entity.type
_entity.pdbx_description
1 polymer ?
#
loop_
_entity_poly.entity_id
_entity_poly.type
_entity_poly.pdbx_seq_one_letter_code
_entity_poly.pdbx_strand_id
1 'polypeptide(L)'
;MFLLGKSPVELLERYADLVLKFNKAKRPLRVDDFLLRCRGWISFGYYYTKISQDIIERGAEFIASKLRQYGYGYVVIDDGWQRRDTTYPSAYDWITNSRTFPRGVASTVKRLHEMGLKAVLWASFTVFDKTSHLIEERPDMFIKAGGEVYVDRLGRAYMNVLSEDAREYLEKLFETYKSWGVDALTFDRHLLIHHSIPRVPRG
;
A
#
# COMPACT_ATOMS: atom_id res chain seq x y z
N MET A 1 -11.94 -21.27 21.35
CA MET A 1 -11.44 -22.65 21.11
C MET A 1 -9.97 -22.67 21.52
N PHE A 2 -9.58 -23.60 22.39
CA PHE A 2 -8.18 -23.79 22.79
C PHE A 2 -7.65 -25.08 22.18
N LEU A 3 -6.45 -25.06 21.61
CA LEU A 3 -5.76 -26.25 21.10
C LEU A 3 -4.79 -26.74 22.18
N LEU A 4 -4.91 -28.01 22.56
CA LEU A 4 -4.03 -28.66 23.55
C LEU A 4 -3.24 -29.77 22.84
N GLY A 5 -1.94 -29.81 23.09
CA GLY A 5 -1.02 -30.78 22.48
C GLY A 5 0.41 -30.59 22.96
N LYS A 6 1.28 -31.55 22.67
CA LYS A 6 2.69 -31.52 23.10
C LYS A 6 3.64 -30.87 22.08
N SER A 7 3.21 -30.74 20.83
CA SER A 7 4.00 -30.15 19.74
C SER A 7 3.46 -28.74 19.39
N PRO A 8 4.23 -27.68 19.66
CA PRO A 8 3.86 -26.33 19.23
C PRO A 8 3.68 -26.19 17.71
N VAL A 9 4.44 -26.95 16.91
CA VAL A 9 4.36 -26.93 15.44
C VAL A 9 3.01 -27.45 14.97
N GLU A 10 2.61 -28.64 15.43
CA GLU A 10 1.31 -29.22 15.08
C GLU A 10 0.14 -28.34 15.54
N LEU A 11 0.28 -27.70 16.70
CA LEU A 11 -0.74 -26.78 17.21
C LEU A 11 -0.87 -25.53 16.32
N LEU A 12 0.24 -24.99 15.82
CA LEU A 12 0.24 -23.85 14.90
C LEU A 12 -0.32 -24.23 13.51
N GLU A 13 0.00 -25.40 12.99
CA GLU A 13 -0.57 -25.90 11.72
C GLU A 13 -2.10 -26.07 11.83
N ARG A 14 -2.56 -26.73 12.91
CA ARG A 14 -4.00 -26.89 13.17
C ARG A 14 -4.69 -25.54 13.37
N TYR A 15 -4.05 -24.59 14.05
CA TYR A 15 -4.57 -23.24 14.18
C TYR A 15 -4.73 -22.58 12.81
N ALA A 16 -3.72 -22.68 11.93
CA ALA A 16 -3.78 -22.12 10.57
C ALA A 16 -4.94 -22.72 9.75
N ASP A 17 -5.14 -24.04 9.81
CA ASP A 17 -6.28 -24.70 9.16
C ASP A 17 -7.63 -24.21 9.67
N LEU A 18 -7.73 -23.98 10.98
CA LEU A 18 -8.96 -23.47 11.61
C LEU A 18 -9.21 -22.01 11.21
N VAL A 19 -8.18 -21.18 11.12
CA VAL A 19 -8.28 -19.81 10.61
C VAL A 19 -8.74 -19.83 9.15
N LEU A 20 -8.17 -20.70 8.31
CA LEU A 20 -8.57 -20.87 6.90
C LEU A 20 -10.04 -21.27 6.78
N LYS A 21 -10.46 -22.28 7.55
CA LYS A 21 -11.85 -22.78 7.56
C LYS A 21 -12.83 -21.73 8.09
N PHE A 22 -12.49 -21.05 9.17
CA PHE A 22 -13.35 -20.05 9.81
C PHE A 22 -13.59 -18.85 8.88
N ASN A 23 -12.52 -18.29 8.30
CA ASN A 23 -12.62 -17.14 7.41
C ASN A 23 -13.22 -17.50 6.04
N LYS A 24 -13.45 -18.80 5.76
CA LYS A 24 -13.81 -19.33 4.44
C LYS A 24 -12.98 -18.66 3.35
N ALA A 25 -11.68 -18.46 3.61
CA ALA A 25 -10.87 -17.62 2.74
C ALA A 25 -10.93 -18.22 1.35
N LYS A 26 -11.70 -17.60 0.46
CA LYS A 26 -11.71 -17.96 -0.93
C LYS A 26 -10.31 -17.58 -1.38
N ARG A 27 -9.45 -18.56 -1.65
CA ARG A 27 -8.40 -18.32 -2.65
C ARG A 27 -9.16 -17.78 -3.85
N PRO A 28 -8.97 -16.51 -4.26
CA PRO A 28 -9.62 -16.10 -5.48
C PRO A 28 -9.09 -17.05 -6.56
N LEU A 29 -9.98 -17.86 -7.12
CA LEU A 29 -9.66 -18.77 -8.21
C LEU A 29 -9.25 -17.87 -9.39
N ARG A 30 -7.94 -17.83 -9.69
CA ARG A 30 -7.29 -17.00 -10.72
C ARG A 30 -7.19 -15.49 -10.43
N VAL A 31 -6.51 -15.10 -9.35
CA VAL A 31 -5.57 -13.97 -9.53
C VAL A 31 -4.30 -14.63 -10.04
N ASP A 32 -3.76 -14.15 -11.16
CA ASP A 32 -2.52 -14.64 -11.76
C ASP A 32 -1.50 -14.97 -10.65
N ASP A 33 -1.13 -16.26 -10.48
CA ASP A 33 -0.27 -16.75 -9.38
C ASP A 33 1.16 -16.15 -9.45
N PHE A 34 1.39 -15.10 -10.25
CA PHE A 34 2.69 -14.55 -10.58
C PHE A 34 3.45 -14.13 -9.32
N LEU A 35 2.81 -13.56 -8.29
CA LEU A 35 3.51 -13.25 -7.03
C LEU A 35 3.96 -14.50 -6.25
N LEU A 36 3.29 -15.64 -6.45
CA LEU A 36 3.65 -16.91 -5.81
C LEU A 36 4.70 -17.70 -6.61
N ARG A 37 4.85 -17.43 -7.92
CA ARG A 37 5.72 -18.19 -8.83
C ARG A 37 6.90 -17.39 -9.37
N CYS A 38 6.80 -16.06 -9.38
CA CYS A 38 7.85 -15.16 -9.84
C CYS A 38 8.57 -14.55 -8.66
N ARG A 39 9.83 -14.23 -8.88
CA ARG A 39 10.61 -13.37 -7.99
C ARG A 39 10.41 -11.93 -8.42
N GLY A 40 10.63 -11.01 -7.49
CA GLY A 40 10.63 -9.59 -7.82
C GLY A 40 11.72 -8.84 -7.10
N TRP A 41 11.88 -7.60 -7.51
CA TRP A 41 12.76 -6.65 -6.87
C TRP A 41 11.94 -5.54 -6.23
N ILE A 42 12.33 -5.10 -5.04
CA ILE A 42 11.67 -4.04 -4.28
C ILE A 42 12.65 -2.89 -4.07
N SER A 43 12.23 -1.68 -4.42
CA SER A 43 13.10 -0.51 -4.37
C SER A 43 13.52 -0.14 -2.94
N PHE A 44 12.66 -0.38 -1.95
CA PHE A 44 12.90 -0.04 -0.55
C PHE A 44 14.17 -0.70 0.02
N GLY A 45 14.49 -1.93 -0.42
CA GLY A 45 15.61 -2.70 0.11
C GLY A 45 16.99 -2.04 -0.04
N TYR A 46 17.11 -1.00 -0.86
CA TYR A 46 18.32 -0.20 -0.98
C TYR A 46 18.05 1.31 -0.93
N TYR A 47 17.01 1.77 -1.62
CA TYR A 47 16.76 3.21 -1.78
C TYR A 47 15.94 3.81 -0.63
N TYR A 48 15.33 2.99 0.23
CA TYR A 48 14.31 3.45 1.17
C TYR A 48 13.28 4.32 0.43
N THR A 49 13.08 5.56 0.87
CA THR A 49 12.14 6.52 0.26
C THR A 49 12.76 7.36 -0.85
N LYS A 50 14.07 7.21 -1.14
CA LYS A 50 14.83 8.06 -2.07
C LYS A 50 14.82 7.49 -3.49
N ILE A 51 13.63 7.15 -3.97
CA ILE A 51 13.43 6.65 -5.32
C ILE A 51 13.07 7.76 -6.31
N SER A 52 13.31 7.50 -7.58
CA SER A 52 12.90 8.33 -8.70
C SER A 52 12.45 7.46 -9.85
N GLN A 53 11.74 8.05 -10.81
CA GLN A 53 11.34 7.35 -12.04
C GLN A 53 12.55 6.73 -12.76
N ASP A 54 13.68 7.44 -12.85
CA ASP A 54 14.92 6.91 -13.45
C ASP A 54 15.50 5.71 -12.67
N ILE A 55 15.51 5.77 -11.34
CA ILE A 55 16.00 4.66 -10.51
C ILE A 55 15.19 3.40 -10.75
N ILE A 56 13.85 3.53 -10.80
CA ILE A 56 12.95 2.40 -11.04
C ILE A 56 13.15 1.85 -12.45
N GLU A 57 13.17 2.71 -13.47
CA GLU A 57 13.32 2.29 -14.87
C GLU A 57 14.67 1.60 -15.12
N ARG A 58 15.78 2.11 -14.57
CA ARG A 58 17.11 1.46 -14.67
C ARG A 58 17.17 0.13 -13.93
N GLY A 59 16.57 0.06 -12.74
CA GLY A 59 16.43 -1.20 -11.99
C GLY A 59 15.66 -2.25 -12.80
N ALA A 60 14.55 -1.84 -13.40
CA ALA A 60 13.74 -2.69 -14.29
C ALA A 60 14.52 -3.18 -15.51
N GLU A 61 15.30 -2.30 -16.16
CA GLU A 61 16.16 -2.66 -17.30
C GLU A 61 17.20 -3.74 -16.94
N PHE A 62 17.83 -3.61 -15.76
CA PHE A 62 18.76 -4.61 -15.26
C PHE A 62 18.05 -5.95 -14.99
N ILE A 63 16.89 -5.92 -14.33
CA ILE A 63 16.11 -7.12 -14.04
C ILE A 63 15.69 -7.82 -15.33
N ALA A 64 15.15 -7.06 -16.29
CA ALA A 64 14.71 -7.55 -17.58
C ALA A 64 15.84 -8.23 -18.36
N SER A 65 17.03 -7.62 -18.36
CA SER A 65 18.18 -8.11 -19.14
C SER A 65 19.01 -9.20 -18.46
N LYS A 66 19.08 -9.24 -17.12
CA LYS A 66 19.98 -10.14 -16.38
C LYS A 66 19.27 -11.18 -15.54
N LEU A 67 18.11 -10.85 -14.97
CA LEU A 67 17.48 -11.64 -13.91
C LEU A 67 16.23 -12.42 -14.35
N ARG A 68 15.67 -12.13 -15.54
CA ARG A 68 14.51 -12.88 -16.06
C ARG A 68 14.73 -14.38 -16.13
N GLN A 69 15.93 -14.82 -16.53
CA GLN A 69 16.29 -16.24 -16.58
C GLN A 69 16.23 -16.94 -15.21
N TYR A 70 16.29 -16.17 -14.12
CA TYR A 70 16.18 -16.67 -12.74
C TYR A 70 14.76 -16.50 -12.17
N GLY A 71 13.77 -16.21 -13.01
CA GLY A 71 12.36 -16.10 -12.63
C GLY A 71 11.95 -14.73 -12.08
N TYR A 72 12.76 -13.68 -12.24
CA TYR A 72 12.35 -12.32 -11.87
C TYR A 72 11.36 -11.76 -12.89
N GLY A 73 10.16 -11.42 -12.44
CA GLY A 73 9.04 -11.03 -13.29
C GLY A 73 8.30 -9.75 -12.86
N TYR A 74 8.63 -9.17 -11.72
CA TYR A 74 7.97 -7.95 -11.25
C TYR A 74 8.89 -6.99 -10.50
N VAL A 75 8.51 -5.73 -10.48
CA VAL A 75 9.14 -4.64 -9.73
C VAL A 75 8.12 -4.07 -8.75
N VAL A 76 8.52 -3.94 -7.49
CA VAL A 76 7.78 -3.20 -6.47
C VAL A 76 8.29 -1.77 -6.43
N ILE A 77 7.45 -0.83 -6.86
CA ILE A 77 7.64 0.61 -6.71
C ILE A 77 7.20 0.95 -5.29
N ASP A 78 8.16 0.97 -4.37
CA ASP A 78 7.89 1.17 -2.94
C ASP A 78 7.77 2.66 -2.56
N ASP A 79 7.76 2.99 -1.28
CA ASP A 79 7.61 4.36 -0.76
C ASP A 79 8.56 5.38 -1.45
N GLY A 80 8.00 6.54 -1.79
CA GLY A 80 8.71 7.69 -2.38
C GLY A 80 8.20 8.12 -3.75
N TRP A 81 7.27 7.36 -4.34
CA TRP A 81 6.63 7.71 -5.60
C TRP A 81 5.58 8.81 -5.45
N GLN A 82 4.94 8.87 -4.29
CA GLN A 82 3.85 9.78 -3.97
C GLN A 82 4.37 11.11 -3.43
N ARG A 83 3.61 12.20 -3.64
CA ARG A 83 3.89 13.46 -2.98
C ARG A 83 3.73 13.29 -1.47
N ARG A 84 4.78 13.71 -0.74
CA ARG A 84 4.83 13.74 0.72
C ARG A 84 5.41 15.08 1.14
N ASP A 85 4.65 15.83 1.92
CA ASP A 85 5.08 17.11 2.47
C ASP A 85 5.39 17.01 3.98
N THR A 86 5.07 15.87 4.62
CA THR A 86 5.33 15.66 6.05
C THR A 86 6.14 14.37 6.33
N THR A 87 5.65 13.46 7.17
CA THR A 87 6.42 12.34 7.73
C THR A 87 5.94 10.98 7.23
N TYR A 88 6.81 9.99 7.22
CA TYR A 88 6.40 8.63 6.92
C TYR A 88 5.33 8.09 7.91
N PRO A 89 4.32 7.29 7.48
CA PRO A 89 3.91 6.94 6.11
C PRO A 89 2.62 7.67 5.67
N SER A 90 2.66 8.97 5.44
CA SER A 90 1.54 9.72 4.82
C SER A 90 1.70 9.96 3.30
N ALA A 91 0.67 10.47 2.66
CA ALA A 91 0.78 11.10 1.35
C ALA A 91 -0.11 12.34 1.32
N TYR A 92 0.17 13.24 0.37
CA TYR A 92 -0.70 14.38 0.11
C TYR A 92 -2.12 13.91 -0.28
N ASP A 93 -2.27 12.96 -1.20
CA ASP A 93 -3.60 12.46 -1.63
C ASP A 93 -3.55 11.11 -2.38
N TRP A 94 -2.54 10.26 -2.13
CA TRP A 94 -2.27 8.93 -2.74
C TRP A 94 -2.47 8.77 -4.25
N ILE A 95 -2.63 9.88 -4.99
CA ILE A 95 -2.81 9.93 -6.44
C ILE A 95 -1.75 10.86 -7.04
N THR A 96 -1.41 11.93 -6.32
CA THR A 96 -0.38 12.88 -6.73
C THR A 96 1.01 12.27 -6.62
N ASN A 97 1.70 12.24 -7.77
CA ASN A 97 3.08 11.80 -7.89
C ASN A 97 4.04 12.81 -7.26
N SER A 98 5.16 12.33 -6.76
CA SER A 98 6.27 13.16 -6.31
C SER A 98 6.98 13.81 -7.49
N ARG A 99 7.76 14.86 -7.23
CA ARG A 99 8.59 15.53 -8.25
C ARG A 99 9.67 14.63 -8.84
N THR A 100 10.03 13.52 -8.17
CA THR A 100 11.01 12.56 -8.68
C THR A 100 10.41 11.59 -9.70
N PHE A 101 9.08 11.67 -9.94
CA PHE A 101 8.34 10.97 -10.99
C PHE A 101 7.74 11.99 -11.98
N PRO A 102 8.57 12.70 -12.77
CA PRO A 102 8.11 13.81 -13.61
C PRO A 102 7.14 13.40 -14.72
N ARG A 103 7.14 12.12 -15.17
CA ARG A 103 6.13 11.59 -16.11
C ARG A 103 5.05 10.77 -15.41
N GLY A 104 5.05 10.74 -14.08
CA GLY A 104 4.12 10.01 -13.23
C GLY A 104 4.33 8.49 -13.22
N VAL A 105 3.76 7.84 -12.19
CA VAL A 105 3.82 6.38 -12.02
C VAL A 105 3.23 5.63 -13.21
N ALA A 106 2.16 6.13 -13.85
CA ALA A 106 1.57 5.52 -15.04
C ALA A 106 2.60 5.32 -16.17
N SER A 107 3.46 6.31 -16.43
CA SER A 107 4.53 6.19 -17.43
C SER A 107 5.56 5.13 -17.03
N THR A 108 5.90 5.05 -15.73
CA THR A 108 6.83 4.03 -15.22
C THR A 108 6.23 2.63 -15.36
N VAL A 109 4.96 2.44 -14.99
CA VAL A 109 4.26 1.15 -15.12
C VAL A 109 4.23 0.70 -16.58
N LYS A 110 3.88 1.60 -17.51
CA LYS A 110 3.94 1.32 -18.95
C LYS A 110 5.33 0.84 -19.38
N ARG A 111 6.39 1.52 -18.93
CA ARG A 111 7.78 1.16 -19.25
C ARG A 111 8.17 -0.21 -18.70
N LEU A 112 7.71 -0.58 -17.51
CA LEU A 112 7.89 -1.92 -16.93
C LEU A 112 7.20 -2.99 -17.80
N HIS A 113 5.95 -2.73 -18.22
CA HIS A 113 5.20 -3.64 -19.08
C HIS A 113 5.87 -3.84 -20.45
N GLU A 114 6.43 -2.79 -21.06
CA GLU A 114 7.21 -2.87 -22.30
C GLU A 114 8.42 -3.80 -22.18
N MET A 115 8.99 -3.95 -20.98
CA MET A 115 10.08 -4.89 -20.68
C MET A 115 9.59 -6.30 -20.33
N GLY A 116 8.28 -6.53 -20.34
CA GLY A 116 7.66 -7.78 -19.90
C GLY A 116 7.72 -8.01 -18.39
N LEU A 117 7.83 -6.93 -17.60
CA LEU A 117 7.79 -6.96 -16.14
C LEU A 117 6.44 -6.46 -15.63
N LYS A 118 5.95 -7.04 -14.54
CA LYS A 118 4.76 -6.59 -13.81
C LYS A 118 5.09 -5.48 -12.82
N ALA A 119 4.14 -4.58 -12.57
CA ALA A 119 4.30 -3.49 -11.62
C ALA A 119 3.47 -3.71 -10.35
N VAL A 120 4.13 -3.72 -9.21
CA VAL A 120 3.51 -3.75 -7.89
C VAL A 120 3.71 -2.37 -7.26
N LEU A 121 2.63 -1.72 -6.83
CA LEU A 121 2.71 -0.37 -6.22
C LEU A 121 2.48 -0.46 -4.71
N TRP A 122 3.37 0.17 -3.94
CA TRP A 122 3.17 0.34 -2.50
C TRP A 122 2.23 1.51 -2.21
N ALA A 123 1.31 1.33 -1.27
CA ALA A 123 0.50 2.42 -0.74
C ALA A 123 0.17 2.21 0.75
N SER A 124 -0.10 3.31 1.45
CA SER A 124 -0.62 3.32 2.83
C SER A 124 -1.83 4.27 2.89
N PHE A 125 -2.80 4.04 1.99
CA PHE A 125 -3.93 4.93 1.66
C PHE A 125 -4.91 5.26 2.80
N THR A 126 -4.63 4.84 4.02
CA THR A 126 -5.35 5.17 5.24
C THR A 126 -4.71 6.30 6.04
N VAL A 127 -3.53 6.80 5.62
CA VAL A 127 -2.74 7.82 6.34
C VAL A 127 -2.37 8.96 5.40
N PHE A 128 -2.67 10.20 5.80
CA PHE A 128 -2.53 11.39 4.95
C PHE A 128 -1.69 12.46 5.64
N ASP A 129 -1.05 13.31 4.82
CA ASP A 129 -0.33 14.48 5.30
C ASP A 129 -1.33 15.47 5.88
N LYS A 130 -0.99 16.14 6.99
CA LYS A 130 -1.80 17.25 7.54
C LYS A 130 -1.96 18.42 6.56
N THR A 131 -1.18 18.45 5.49
CA THR A 131 -1.24 19.46 4.42
C THR A 131 -2.11 19.03 3.24
N SER A 132 -2.70 17.83 3.29
CA SER A 132 -3.61 17.34 2.26
C SER A 132 -4.80 18.27 2.09
N HIS A 133 -5.10 18.65 0.85
CA HIS A 133 -6.33 19.37 0.52
C HIS A 133 -7.60 18.63 0.96
N LEU A 134 -7.54 17.28 1.03
CA LEU A 134 -8.69 16.46 1.43
C LEU A 134 -9.12 16.74 2.86
N ILE A 135 -8.23 17.22 3.74
CA ILE A 135 -8.59 17.55 5.12
C ILE A 135 -9.62 18.69 5.16
N GLU A 136 -9.47 19.68 4.27
CA GLU A 136 -10.39 20.82 4.18
C GLU A 136 -11.60 20.51 3.29
N GLU A 137 -11.37 19.84 2.15
CA GLU A 137 -12.42 19.56 1.16
C GLU A 137 -13.34 18.40 1.55
N ARG A 138 -12.82 17.40 2.28
CA ARG A 138 -13.54 16.17 2.67
C ARG A 138 -13.21 15.77 4.12
N PRO A 139 -13.49 16.62 5.12
CA PRO A 139 -13.12 16.36 6.52
C PRO A 139 -13.78 15.08 7.09
N ASP A 140 -14.94 14.66 6.58
CA ASP A 140 -15.63 13.43 7.01
C ASP A 140 -14.95 12.14 6.50
N MET A 141 -14.00 12.27 5.57
CA MET A 141 -13.12 11.17 5.19
C MET A 141 -12.19 10.75 6.34
N PHE A 142 -11.99 11.60 7.36
CA PHE A 142 -11.01 11.40 8.41
C PHE A 142 -11.62 11.09 9.78
N ILE A 143 -10.82 10.47 10.64
CA ILE A 143 -11.13 10.34 12.07
C ILE A 143 -11.11 11.73 12.69
N LYS A 144 -12.15 12.04 13.46
CA LYS A 144 -12.29 13.31 14.18
C LYS A 144 -12.11 13.16 15.68
N ALA A 145 -11.59 14.19 16.33
CA ALA A 145 -11.50 14.31 17.78
C ALA A 145 -11.88 15.74 18.20
N GLY A 146 -12.89 15.89 19.06
CA GLY A 146 -13.38 17.22 19.47
C GLY A 146 -14.07 18.01 18.35
N GLY A 147 -14.64 17.33 17.34
CA GLY A 147 -15.31 17.95 16.20
C GLY A 147 -14.40 18.19 14.98
N GLU A 148 -13.08 18.20 15.19
CA GLU A 148 -12.08 18.48 14.15
C GLU A 148 -11.35 17.22 13.68
N VAL A 149 -10.74 17.27 12.50
CA VAL A 149 -9.89 16.19 11.98
C VAL A 149 -8.72 15.96 12.95
N TYR A 150 -8.56 14.71 13.41
CA TYR A 150 -7.46 14.34 14.29
C TYR A 150 -6.16 14.23 13.50
N VAL A 151 -5.18 15.05 13.88
CA VAL A 151 -3.81 15.03 13.36
C VAL A 151 -2.86 14.68 14.50
N ASP A 152 -2.03 13.66 14.31
CA ASP A 152 -1.07 13.27 15.34
C ASP A 152 0.15 14.21 15.43
N ARG A 153 1.03 13.96 16.40
CA ARG A 153 2.25 14.76 16.61
C ARG A 153 3.24 14.72 15.44
N LEU A 154 3.09 13.77 14.52
CA LEU A 154 3.91 13.64 13.32
C LEU A 154 3.27 14.29 12.09
N GLY A 155 2.12 14.94 12.25
CA GLY A 155 1.42 15.62 11.17
C GLY A 155 0.63 14.68 10.27
N ARG A 156 0.12 13.57 10.82
CA ARG A 156 -0.63 12.56 10.05
C ARG A 156 -2.11 12.58 10.41
N ALA A 157 -2.95 12.63 9.39
CA ALA A 157 -4.39 12.39 9.49
C ALA A 157 -4.72 10.94 9.10
N TYR A 158 -5.79 10.39 9.68
CA TYR A 158 -6.17 8.99 9.50
C TYR A 158 -7.55 8.89 8.88
N MET A 159 -7.68 8.08 7.84
CA MET A 159 -8.95 7.84 7.16
C MET A 159 -9.93 7.11 8.09
N ASN A 160 -11.17 7.59 8.13
CA ASN A 160 -12.31 6.87 8.66
C ASN A 160 -12.85 5.96 7.55
N VAL A 161 -12.34 4.73 7.45
CA VAL A 161 -12.75 3.76 6.41
C VAL A 161 -14.25 3.37 6.45
N LEU A 162 -14.99 3.81 7.47
CA LEU A 162 -16.43 3.60 7.59
C LEU A 162 -17.27 4.73 6.99
N SER A 163 -16.68 5.89 6.67
CA SER A 163 -17.41 7.01 6.07
C SER A 163 -17.62 6.82 4.56
N GLU A 164 -18.65 7.49 4.04
CA GLU A 164 -18.97 7.42 2.61
C GLU A 164 -17.90 8.10 1.76
N ASP A 165 -17.44 9.30 2.18
CA ASP A 165 -16.34 10.02 1.53
C ASP A 165 -15.07 9.16 1.39
N ALA A 166 -14.76 8.33 2.39
CA ALA A 166 -13.62 7.43 2.34
C ALA A 166 -13.83 6.31 1.32
N ARG A 167 -15.05 5.76 1.21
CA ARG A 167 -15.37 4.75 0.18
C ARG A 167 -15.26 5.33 -1.22
N GLU A 168 -15.87 6.49 -1.46
CA GLU A 168 -15.80 7.17 -2.77
C GLU A 168 -14.34 7.45 -3.17
N TYR A 169 -13.53 7.94 -2.24
CA TYR A 169 -12.12 8.20 -2.50
C TYR A 169 -11.34 6.91 -2.80
N LEU A 170 -11.59 5.83 -2.05
CA LEU A 170 -10.94 4.52 -2.30
C LEU A 170 -11.34 3.94 -3.66
N GLU A 171 -12.59 4.07 -4.07
CA GLU A 171 -13.04 3.66 -5.41
C GLU A 171 -12.26 4.42 -6.49
N LYS A 172 -12.22 5.75 -6.41
CA LYS A 172 -11.43 6.59 -7.32
C LYS A 172 -9.95 6.24 -7.30
N LEU A 173 -9.39 5.95 -6.13
CA LEU A 173 -7.98 5.57 -5.96
C LEU A 173 -7.67 4.28 -6.71
N PHE A 174 -8.47 3.23 -6.51
CA PHE A 174 -8.24 1.94 -7.15
C PHE A 174 -8.57 1.97 -8.66
N GLU A 175 -9.57 2.75 -9.09
CA GLU A 175 -9.78 3.04 -10.51
C GLU A 175 -8.58 3.74 -11.13
N THR A 176 -7.98 4.69 -10.42
CA THR A 176 -6.77 5.38 -10.87
C THR A 176 -5.59 4.41 -11.00
N TYR A 177 -5.34 3.58 -9.99
CA TYR A 177 -4.27 2.58 -10.04
C TYR A 177 -4.47 1.56 -11.17
N LYS A 178 -5.72 1.13 -11.39
CA LYS A 178 -6.09 0.29 -12.53
C LYS A 178 -5.82 1.01 -13.85
N SER A 179 -6.16 2.30 -13.96
CA SER A 179 -5.90 3.11 -15.16
C SER A 179 -4.42 3.28 -15.46
N TRP A 180 -3.57 3.28 -14.43
CA TRP A 180 -2.11 3.30 -14.56
C TRP A 180 -1.53 1.95 -14.98
N GLY A 181 -2.32 0.87 -14.94
CA GLY A 181 -1.89 -0.49 -15.26
C GLY A 181 -1.22 -1.23 -14.10
N VAL A 182 -1.40 -0.77 -12.84
CA VAL A 182 -0.81 -1.46 -11.68
C VAL A 182 -1.34 -2.89 -11.59
N ASP A 183 -0.45 -3.88 -11.50
CA ASP A 183 -0.80 -5.30 -11.52
C ASP A 183 -1.12 -5.84 -10.11
N ALA A 184 -0.50 -5.28 -9.07
CA ALA A 184 -0.76 -5.64 -7.69
C ALA A 184 -0.39 -4.50 -6.73
N LEU A 185 -0.83 -4.61 -5.49
CA LEU A 185 -0.53 -3.63 -4.44
C LEU A 185 0.19 -4.30 -3.27
N THR A 186 1.19 -3.60 -2.72
CA THR A 186 1.60 -3.80 -1.34
C THR A 186 0.91 -2.73 -0.51
N PHE A 187 0.21 -3.15 0.54
CA PHE A 187 -0.55 -2.25 1.41
C PHE A 187 0.03 -2.28 2.82
N ASP A 188 0.47 -1.13 3.31
CA ASP A 188 1.02 -0.95 4.65
C ASP A 188 0.06 -0.16 5.55
N ARG A 189 0.22 -0.28 6.88
CA ARG A 189 -0.55 0.41 7.93
C ARG A 189 -2.07 0.32 7.73
N HIS A 190 -2.56 -0.91 7.63
CA HIS A 190 -3.98 -1.31 7.51
C HIS A 190 -4.87 -1.05 8.74
N LEU A 191 -4.61 -0.01 9.53
CA LEU A 191 -5.06 0.27 10.90
C LEU A 191 -4.29 -0.48 12.00
N LEU A 192 -3.38 0.24 12.65
CA LEU A 192 -3.06 0.04 14.06
C LEU A 192 -3.07 1.43 14.73
N ILE A 193 -4.24 1.82 15.22
CA ILE A 193 -4.38 2.90 16.22
C ILE A 193 -3.85 2.34 17.54
N HIS A 194 -2.54 2.14 17.65
CA HIS A 194 -1.93 1.79 18.92
C HIS A 194 -1.48 3.09 19.60
N HIS A 195 -2.32 3.53 20.55
CA HIS A 195 -2.01 4.38 21.71
C HIS A 195 -2.14 5.92 21.63
N SER A 196 -2.57 6.54 20.52
CA SER A 196 -2.49 8.01 20.42
C SER A 196 -3.80 8.79 20.38
N ILE A 197 -4.97 8.17 20.22
CA ILE A 197 -6.24 8.92 20.25
C ILE A 197 -6.72 9.00 21.71
N PRO A 198 -6.80 10.19 22.33
CA PRO A 198 -7.42 10.34 23.64
C PRO A 198 -8.85 9.80 23.58
N ARG A 199 -9.23 8.96 24.54
CA ARG A 199 -10.63 8.51 24.65
C ARG A 199 -11.52 9.74 24.79
N VAL A 200 -12.43 9.94 23.84
CA VAL A 200 -13.49 10.95 23.94
C VAL A 200 -14.35 10.58 25.17
N PRO A 201 -14.57 11.47 26.15
CA PRO A 201 -15.46 11.19 27.26
C PRO A 201 -16.86 10.93 26.73
N ARG A 202 -17.48 9.83 27.15
CA ARG A 202 -18.92 9.65 26.96
C ARG A 202 -19.61 10.57 27.96
N GLY A 203 -20.37 11.53 27.45
CA GLY A 203 -21.36 12.28 28.22
C GLY A 203 -22.54 11.39 28.60
#